data_AF-A0AAP8N7Q6-F1
#
_entry.id   AF-A0AAP8N7Q6-F1
#
_cell.length_a   1.000
_cell.length_b   1.000
_cell.length_c   1.000
_cell.angle_alpha   90.00
_cell.angle_beta   90.00
_cell.angle_gamma   90.00
#
_symmetry.space_group_name_H-M   'P 1'
#
loop_
_entity.id
_entity.type
_entity.pdbx_description
1 polymer ?
#
loop_
_entity_poly.entity_id
_entity_poly.type
_entity_poly.pdbx_seq_one_letter_code
_entity_poly.pdbx_strand_id
1 'polypeptide(L)'
;HYLMAVLPASRHLDLSKVRGSSEWQVTRESNLPHLFDDCERGAVPALGESYGLDMVIDPMLTRQKDIYLEAGNHNNLVHMSVPEYL
;
A
#
# COMPACT_ATOMS: atom_id res chain seq x y z
N HIS A 1 -2.57 15.59 2.93
CA HIS A 1 -1.95 14.85 1.83
C HIS A 1 -1.64 13.46 2.33
N TYR A 2 -2.02 12.43 1.59
CA TYR A 2 -1.74 11.04 1.93
C TYR A 2 -0.72 10.47 0.94
N LEU A 3 0.09 9.55 1.41
CA LEU A 3 1.04 8.79 0.61
C LEU A 3 0.91 7.33 1.04
N MET A 4 0.72 6.43 0.10
CA MET A 4 0.70 5.00 0.37
C MET A 4 2.12 4.44 0.22
N ALA A 5 2.68 3.92 1.31
CA ALA A 5 3.94 3.20 1.29
C ALA A 5 3.70 1.70 1.18
N VAL A 6 4.14 1.09 0.08
CA VAL A 6 3.98 -0.35 -0.19
C VAL A 6 5.31 -1.06 0.06
N LEU A 7 5.28 -2.07 0.91
CA LEU A 7 6.46 -2.81 1.37
C LEU A 7 6.11 -4.30 1.57
N PRO A 8 7.10 -5.21 1.60
CA PRO A 8 6.86 -6.61 1.93
C PRO A 8 6.20 -6.75 3.30
N ALA A 9 5.21 -7.65 3.41
CA ALA A 9 4.47 -7.90 4.66
C ALA A 9 5.35 -8.33 5.85
N SER A 10 6.56 -8.83 5.59
CA SER A 10 7.54 -9.21 6.62
C SER A 10 8.34 -8.04 7.20
N ARG A 11 8.01 -6.80 6.84
CA ARG A 11 8.76 -5.60 7.23
C ARG A 11 7.86 -4.52 7.84
N HIS A 12 8.48 -3.69 8.66
CA HIS A 12 7.85 -2.48 9.20
C HIS A 12 8.30 -1.24 8.42
N LEU A 13 7.39 -0.27 8.31
CA LEU A 13 7.67 1.00 7.67
C LEU A 13 8.73 1.78 8.46
N ASP A 14 9.77 2.21 7.76
CA ASP A 14 10.80 3.11 8.26
C ASP A 14 10.60 4.49 7.63
N LEU A 15 9.97 5.40 8.38
CA LEU A 15 9.63 6.75 7.92
C LEU A 15 10.86 7.56 7.48
N SER A 16 12.05 7.26 8.02
CA SER A 16 13.28 7.96 7.62
C SER A 16 13.67 7.72 6.16
N LYS A 17 13.14 6.65 5.54
CA LYS A 17 13.38 6.28 4.14
C LYS A 17 12.34 6.86 3.18
N VAL A 18 11.22 7.36 3.68
CA VAL A 18 10.18 7.98 2.87
C VAL A 18 10.59 9.42 2.58
N ARG A 19 11.03 9.70 1.36
CA ARG A 19 11.45 11.06 0.97
C ARG A 19 10.23 11.98 0.88
N GLY A 20 10.42 13.25 1.22
CA GLY A 20 9.37 14.26 1.17
C GLY A 20 9.88 15.63 1.64
N SER A 21 9.12 16.67 1.37
CA SER A 21 9.40 18.05 1.84
C SER A 21 8.93 18.30 3.27
N SER A 22 8.14 17.39 3.85
CA SER A 22 7.60 17.47 5.20
C SER A 22 7.83 16.17 5.98
N GLU A 23 7.75 16.24 7.31
CA GLU A 23 7.74 15.03 8.15
C GLU A 23 6.47 14.20 7.92
N TRP A 24 6.67 12.94 7.55
CA TRP A 24 5.58 11.97 7.39
C TRP A 24 5.22 11.34 8.74
N GLN A 25 3.94 11.06 8.94
CA GLN A 25 3.43 10.29 10.06
C GLN A 25 2.51 9.18 9.58
N VAL A 26 2.49 8.06 10.29
CA VAL A 26 1.57 6.95 9.99
C VAL A 26 0.14 7.40 10.35
N THR A 27 -0.77 7.29 9.38
CA THR A 27 -2.18 7.59 9.63
C THR A 27 -2.82 6.52 10.51
N ARG A 28 -3.81 6.92 11.30
CA ARG A 28 -4.60 5.97 12.09
C ARG A 28 -5.58 5.24 11.18
N GLU A 29 -5.79 3.96 11.48
CA GLU A 29 -6.74 3.13 10.74
C GLU A 29 -8.17 3.70 10.73
N SER A 30 -8.57 4.40 11.80
CA SER A 30 -9.87 5.09 11.88
C SER A 30 -10.09 6.15 10.79
N ASN A 31 -9.03 6.62 10.13
CA ASN A 31 -9.10 7.64 9.08
C ASN A 31 -9.21 7.01 7.68
N LEU A 32 -8.99 5.70 7.56
CA LEU A 32 -8.97 4.98 6.28
C LEU A 32 -10.36 4.76 5.65
N PRO A 33 -11.48 4.59 6.40
CA PRO A 33 -12.79 4.32 5.77
C PRO A 33 -13.28 5.41 4.81
N HIS A 34 -12.79 6.64 4.92
CA HIS A 34 -13.12 7.72 3.98
C HIS A 34 -12.30 7.66 2.69
N LEU A 35 -11.17 6.95 2.70
CA LEU A 35 -10.29 6.76 1.54
C LEU A 35 -10.57 5.42 0.84
N PHE A 36 -10.98 4.40 1.60
CA PHE A 36 -11.21 3.03 1.16
C PHE A 36 -12.60 2.58 1.62
N ASP A 37 -13.66 3.16 1.04
CA ASP A 37 -15.05 2.92 1.44
C ASP A 37 -15.62 1.58 0.94
N ASP A 38 -14.90 0.92 0.05
CA ASP A 38 -15.22 -0.39 -0.54
C ASP A 38 -14.44 -1.56 0.10
N CYS A 39 -13.59 -1.29 1.09
CA CYS A 39 -12.71 -2.28 1.72
C CYS A 39 -13.14 -2.61 3.15
N GLU A 40 -13.01 -3.89 3.53
CA GLU A 40 -13.00 -4.28 4.93
C GLU A 40 -11.84 -3.61 5.68
N ARG A 41 -12.07 -3.31 6.95
CA ARG A 41 -11.08 -2.64 7.80
C ARG A 41 -9.81 -3.48 7.89
N GLY A 42 -8.68 -2.89 7.46
CA GLY A 42 -7.38 -3.55 7.48
C GLY A 42 -7.10 -4.41 6.24
N ALA A 43 -8.06 -4.58 5.33
CA ALA A 43 -7.90 -5.31 4.07
C ALA A 43 -7.67 -4.36 2.87
N VAL A 44 -6.87 -3.30 3.10
CA VAL A 44 -6.62 -2.27 2.09
C VAL A 44 -5.70 -2.84 0.99
N PRO A 45 -6.13 -2.88 -0.28
CA PRO A 45 -5.28 -3.28 -1.39
C PRO A 45 -4.10 -2.32 -1.52
N ALA A 46 -2.93 -2.82 -1.91
CA ALA A 46 -1.78 -1.96 -2.21
C ALA A 46 -1.91 -1.30 -3.60
N LEU A 47 -3.06 -0.70 -3.89
CA LEU A 47 -3.41 -0.06 -5.17
C LEU A 47 -3.84 1.39 -4.92
N GLY A 48 -2.96 2.18 -4.32
CA GLY A 48 -3.24 3.57 -3.93
C GLY A 48 -3.72 4.46 -5.08
N GLU A 49 -3.24 4.25 -6.30
CA GLU A 49 -3.64 5.01 -7.48
C GLU A 49 -5.15 4.90 -7.78
N SER A 50 -5.75 3.73 -7.55
CA SER A 50 -7.21 3.52 -7.71
C SER A 50 -8.03 4.37 -6.73
N TYR A 51 -7.42 4.83 -5.64
CA TYR A 51 -7.99 5.70 -4.62
C TYR A 51 -7.46 7.14 -4.69
N GLY A 52 -6.74 7.49 -5.76
CA GLY A 52 -6.16 8.84 -5.96
C GLY A 52 -5.01 9.17 -5.00
N LEU A 53 -4.31 8.16 -4.49
CA LEU A 53 -3.16 8.31 -3.60
C LEU A 53 -1.86 8.10 -4.36
N ASP A 54 -0.91 9.00 -4.15
CA ASP A 54 0.48 8.77 -4.56
C ASP A 54 1.05 7.56 -3.83
N MET A 55 1.91 6.81 -4.53
CA MET A 55 2.51 5.58 -4.02
C MET A 55 4.03 5.67 -4.00
N VAL A 56 4.63 5.11 -2.95
CA VAL A 56 6.06 4.77 -2.91
C VAL A 56 6.21 3.28 -2.63
N ILE A 57 7.00 2.61 -3.46
CA ILE A 57 7.13 1.15 -3.42
C ILE A 57 8.55 0.79 -2.98
N ASP A 58 8.69 -0.10 -2.00
CA ASP A 58 9.98 -0.63 -1.58
C ASP A 58 10.65 -1.35 -2.77
N PRO A 59 11.87 -0.96 -3.19
CA PRO A 59 12.59 -1.59 -4.30
C PRO A 59 12.83 -3.10 -4.14
N MET A 60 12.62 -3.69 -2.97
CA MET A 60 12.63 -5.15 -2.80
C MET A 60 11.48 -5.84 -3.51
N LEU A 61 10.31 -5.18 -3.62
CA LEU A 61 9.14 -5.73 -4.33
C LEU A 61 9.38 -5.75 -5.83
N THR A 62 10.08 -4.75 -6.37
CA THR A 62 10.39 -4.67 -7.82
C THR A 62 11.32 -5.79 -8.32
N ARG A 63 11.94 -6.54 -7.40
CA ARG A 63 12.80 -7.69 -7.70
C ARG A 63 12.07 -9.03 -7.67
N GLN A 64 10.80 -9.04 -7.26
CA GLN A 64 9.99 -10.26 -7.24
C GLN A 64 9.40 -10.51 -8.64
N LYS A 65 9.07 -11.77 -8.92
CA LYS A 65 8.36 -12.12 -10.14
C LYS A 65 6.88 -11.74 -10.07
N ASP A 66 6.29 -11.99 -8.91
CA ASP A 66 4.86 -11.92 -8.65
C ASP A 66 4.60 -11.10 -7.38
N ILE A 67 3.43 -10.46 -7.32
CA ILE A 67 2.93 -9.75 -6.14
C ILE A 67 1.53 -10.23 -5.78
N TYR A 68 1.24 -10.26 -4.48
CA TYR A 68 -0.05 -10.62 -3.92
C TYR A 68 -0.57 -9.46 -3.08
N LEU A 69 -1.79 -9.03 -3.36
CA LEU A 69 -2.44 -7.87 -2.74
C LEU A 69 -3.75 -8.31 -2.08
N GLU A 70 -4.14 -7.66 -0.98
CA GLU A 70 -5.50 -7.79 -0.45
C GLU A 70 -6.52 -7.42 -1.53
N ALA A 71 -7.66 -8.12 -1.58
CA ALA A 71 -8.74 -7.85 -2.54
C ALA A 71 -9.91 -7.10 -1.89
N GLY A 72 -9.64 -6.20 -0.93
CA GLY A 72 -10.65 -5.47 -0.17
C GLY A 72 -11.33 -6.28 0.94
N ASN A 73 -10.90 -7.52 1.19
CA ASN A 73 -11.39 -8.39 2.26
C ASN A 73 -10.29 -9.36 2.73
N HIS A 74 -10.49 -10.00 3.88
CA HIS A 74 -9.46 -10.86 4.49
C HIS A 74 -9.33 -12.29 3.90
N ASN A 75 -10.14 -12.63 2.90
CA ASN A 75 -10.25 -14.00 2.40
C ASN A 75 -9.70 -14.18 0.99
N ASN A 76 -9.46 -13.10 0.26
CA ASN A 76 -9.10 -13.12 -1.15
C ASN A 76 -7.87 -12.26 -1.41
N LEU A 77 -6.99 -12.77 -2.26
CA LEU A 77 -5.82 -12.05 -2.73
C LEU A 77 -5.88 -11.90 -4.26
N VAL A 78 -5.44 -10.74 -4.74
CA VAL A 78 -5.15 -10.52 -6.16
C VAL A 78 -3.71 -10.92 -6.41
N HIS A 79 -3.48 -11.78 -7.41
CA HIS A 79 -2.15 -12.18 -7.88
C HIS A 79 -1.90 -11.61 -9.27
N MET A 80 -0.76 -10.95 -9.44
CA MET A 80 -0.28 -10.48 -10.74
C MET A 80 1.24 -10.49 -10.80
N SER A 81 1.81 -10.35 -11.99
CA SER A 81 3.24 -10.16 -12.13
C SER A 81 3.65 -8.75 -11.68
N VAL A 82 4.86 -8.59 -11.15
CA VAL A 82 5.35 -7.27 -10.74
C VAL A 82 5.38 -6.25 -11.89
N PRO A 83 5.71 -6.61 -13.15
CA PRO A 83 5.60 -5.69 -14.28
C PRO A 83 4.17 -5.22 -14.62
N GLU A 84 3.14 -5.96 -14.26
CA GLU A 84 1.75 -5.51 -14.44
C GLU A 84 1.29 -4.58 -13.30
N TYR A 85 1.91 -4.71 -12.13
CA TYR A 85 1.62 -3.91 -10.95
C TYR A 85 2.29 -2.53 -10.96
N LEU A 86 3.48 -2.41 -11.55
CA LEU A 86 4.28 -1.18 -11.65
C LEU A 86 3.92 -0.36 -12.90
#